data_AF-A0A2S8G9F1-F1
#
_entry.id   AF-A0A2S8G9F1-F1
#
_cell.length_a   1.000
_cell.length_b   1.000
_cell.length_c   1.000
_cell.angle_alpha   90.00
_cell.angle_beta   90.00
_cell.angle_gamma   90.00
#
_symmetry.space_group_name_H-M   'P 1'
#
loop_
_entity.id
_entity.type
_entity.pdbx_description
1 polymer ?
#
loop_
_entity_poly.entity_id
_entity_poly.type
_entity_poly.pdbx_seq_one_letter_code
_entity_poly.pdbx_strand_id
1 'polypeptide(L)'
;MPFLFGFVDQTQLELAWTPRTTTYEEEAIMYSMPPTRNSALSKANEEAFADLQRMLHDPQNNNVLGVVGAGVSVRAGYPSWSELLSIMADQVVSLDMRFVEVVNKLGMMQDVTWRAEEYRRLMTEDRYYELIRKVFGSDAKSIDQCIENLIDLNFRHVLTTNYDTVLERAHFQRRKQIPETIQWTNAFDVREFMYQATNGSYGRRYVYLHGRYNDPSCVVLTDRDYVQRYLLQNDAAAKLAALFSTFSLVFIGFSISDPALTQLLQQVKFSLGVGAPRHYAILALNTADDDELLVRNRLSNKYGIEPVFYPLDSSHEGLCDLINLLKEPPGEFPPPMPTMPRPSGPADPDDPQKGQWGGTNEADGYQLTAEVDGTSHEESPETFAKYLRMRGMGRRLYHIKLKVIGPTNDGIARFYLHPTFVPDRRDVSFRRGIATLDLLAYGAFTIGVEILETNTRLELDLSSDLVDAPRAFKES
;
A
#
# COMPACT_ATOMS: atom_id res chain seq x y z
N MET A 1 -31.78 -62.97 1.24
CA MET A 1 -32.60 -61.83 1.69
C MET A 1 -32.04 -60.54 1.09
N PRO A 2 -32.67 -60.03 0.01
CA PRO A 2 -32.53 -58.65 -0.46
C PRO A 2 -33.91 -57.94 -0.59
N PHE A 3 -33.91 -56.63 -0.91
CA PHE A 3 -35.06 -55.71 -1.16
C PHE A 3 -35.80 -55.24 0.12
N LEU A 4 -36.32 -54.02 0.31
CA LEU A 4 -37.03 -53.01 -0.50
C LEU A 4 -36.77 -51.59 0.08
N PHE A 5 -36.56 -50.51 -0.69
CA PHE A 5 -37.53 -49.58 -1.31
C PHE A 5 -38.53 -48.87 -0.37
N GLY A 6 -38.61 -47.53 -0.49
CA GLY A 6 -39.70 -46.71 0.04
C GLY A 6 -39.52 -45.19 -0.16
N PHE A 7 -39.98 -44.68 -1.30
CA PHE A 7 -40.29 -43.26 -1.58
C PHE A 7 -41.65 -42.86 -0.93
N VAL A 8 -42.04 -41.57 -1.06
CA VAL A 8 -43.35 -40.88 -0.82
C VAL A 8 -43.34 -40.02 0.46
N ASP A 9 -43.81 -38.77 0.55
CA ASP A 9 -44.28 -37.70 -0.35
C ASP A 9 -44.48 -36.43 0.53
N GLN A 10 -44.63 -35.28 -0.12
CA GLN A 10 -44.77 -33.91 0.37
C GLN A 10 -46.03 -33.64 1.23
N THR A 11 -45.97 -32.48 1.90
CA THR A 11 -47.06 -31.59 2.39
C THR A 11 -47.55 -31.71 3.84
N GLN A 12 -47.93 -30.53 4.37
CA GLN A 12 -48.41 -30.13 5.72
C GLN A 12 -47.28 -29.51 6.57
N LEU A 13 -47.09 -28.18 6.62
CA LEU A 13 -48.05 -27.18 7.10
C LEU A 13 -47.80 -25.80 6.47
N GLU A 14 -48.79 -25.26 5.76
CA GLU A 14 -48.99 -23.82 5.61
C GLU A 14 -49.68 -23.25 6.86
N LEU A 15 -49.36 -21.99 7.19
CA LEU A 15 -50.27 -20.89 7.53
C LEU A 15 -49.66 -19.94 8.57
N ALA A 16 -49.24 -18.75 8.12
CA ALA A 16 -49.82 -17.46 8.52
C ALA A 16 -48.84 -16.32 8.21
N TRP A 17 -49.09 -15.67 7.07
CA TRP A 17 -48.66 -14.31 6.78
C TRP A 17 -49.86 -13.40 7.08
N THR A 18 -49.70 -12.33 7.86
CA THR A 18 -50.24 -10.99 7.55
C THR A 18 -49.73 -9.93 8.54
N PRO A 19 -49.68 -8.65 8.11
CA PRO A 19 -48.81 -7.61 8.67
C PRO A 19 -49.56 -6.60 9.56
N ARG A 20 -48.82 -5.76 10.30
CA ARG A 20 -49.34 -4.51 10.85
C ARG A 20 -48.57 -3.31 10.30
N THR A 21 -49.29 -2.54 9.49
CA THR A 21 -49.04 -1.16 9.09
C THR A 21 -49.27 -0.20 10.25
N THR A 22 -48.40 0.78 10.42
CA THR A 22 -48.83 2.13 10.83
C THR A 22 -47.99 3.18 10.09
N THR A 23 -48.74 4.07 9.45
CA THR A 23 -48.44 5.17 8.54
C THR A 23 -47.79 6.37 9.22
N TYR A 24 -46.76 6.95 8.58
CA TYR A 24 -46.47 8.40 8.55
C TYR A 24 -45.62 8.69 7.29
N GLU A 25 -46.27 8.72 6.13
CA GLU A 25 -45.91 9.62 5.02
C GLU A 25 -46.76 10.88 5.28
N GLU A 26 -46.26 12.11 5.24
CA GLU A 26 -45.75 12.83 4.07
C GLU A 26 -44.81 13.98 4.50
N GLU A 27 -43.91 14.35 3.57
CA GLU A 27 -43.08 15.58 3.46
C GLU A 27 -41.56 15.37 3.56
N ALA A 28 -40.96 14.88 2.47
CA ALA A 28 -39.62 15.29 2.02
C ALA A 28 -39.37 14.85 0.56
N ILE A 29 -39.93 15.58 -0.40
CA ILE A 29 -39.38 15.62 -1.77
C ILE A 29 -38.58 16.91 -1.87
N MET A 30 -37.25 16.80 -1.97
CA MET A 30 -36.42 17.51 -2.96
C MET A 30 -34.92 17.27 -2.71
N TYR A 31 -34.29 16.63 -3.71
CA TYR A 31 -32.86 16.35 -3.90
C TYR A 31 -32.25 15.15 -3.15
N SER A 32 -32.72 13.93 -3.46
CA SER A 32 -31.82 12.78 -3.53
C SER A 32 -31.26 12.68 -4.95
N MET A 33 -29.94 12.76 -5.08
CA MET A 33 -29.26 12.24 -6.26
C MET A 33 -29.40 10.71 -6.25
N PRO A 34 -29.61 10.05 -7.41
CA PRO A 34 -29.74 8.61 -7.46
C PRO A 34 -28.41 7.95 -7.03
N PRO A 35 -28.45 6.78 -6.35
CA PRO A 35 -27.23 6.05 -6.05
C PRO A 35 -26.61 5.59 -7.37
N THR A 36 -25.51 6.24 -7.78
CA THR A 36 -24.71 5.77 -8.90
C THR A 36 -24.05 4.46 -8.51
N ARG A 37 -24.24 3.43 -9.33
CA ARG A 37 -23.49 2.17 -9.26
C ARG A 37 -21.98 2.47 -9.30
N ASN A 38 -21.21 1.74 -8.48
CA ASN A 38 -19.75 1.77 -8.24
C ASN A 38 -19.23 2.76 -7.17
N SER A 39 -19.06 2.27 -5.94
CA SER A 39 -17.83 2.51 -5.16
C SER A 39 -17.65 1.36 -4.14
N ALA A 40 -17.23 0.18 -4.61
CA ALA A 40 -16.89 -0.94 -3.72
C ALA A 40 -15.61 -0.67 -2.90
N LEU A 41 -14.87 0.39 -3.23
CA LEU A 41 -13.59 0.76 -2.62
C LEU A 41 -13.76 2.01 -1.76
N SER A 42 -12.93 2.14 -0.73
CA SER A 42 -13.07 3.20 0.27
C SER A 42 -12.72 4.60 -0.25
N LYS A 43 -13.16 5.64 0.47
CA LYS A 43 -12.73 7.03 0.25
C LYS A 43 -11.20 7.19 0.33
N ALA A 44 -10.53 6.42 1.19
CA ALA A 44 -9.07 6.44 1.27
C ALA A 44 -8.42 5.93 -0.03
N ASN A 45 -9.10 5.05 -0.78
CA ASN A 45 -8.66 4.63 -2.10
C ASN A 45 -8.77 5.74 -3.15
N GLU A 46 -9.87 6.50 -3.12
CA GLU A 46 -10.07 7.66 -4.00
C GLU A 46 -9.02 8.75 -3.72
N GLU A 47 -8.74 9.02 -2.45
CA GLU A 47 -7.70 9.96 -2.02
C GLU A 47 -6.31 9.51 -2.50
N ALA A 48 -5.96 8.24 -2.30
CA ALA A 48 -4.69 7.68 -2.77
C ALA A 48 -4.55 7.71 -4.30
N PHE A 49 -5.64 7.44 -5.04
CA PHE A 49 -5.66 7.58 -6.49
C PHE A 49 -5.41 9.03 -6.92
N ALA A 50 -6.11 9.99 -6.29
CA ALA A 50 -5.95 11.42 -6.59
C ALA A 50 -4.53 11.92 -6.26
N ASP A 51 -3.94 11.46 -5.16
CA ASP A 51 -2.55 11.73 -4.80
C ASP A 51 -1.57 11.20 -5.85
N LEU A 52 -1.74 9.93 -6.28
CA LEU A 52 -0.92 9.32 -7.32
C LEU A 52 -1.03 10.08 -8.64
N GLN A 53 -2.25 10.43 -9.05
CA GLN A 53 -2.48 11.21 -10.26
C GLN A 53 -1.79 12.57 -10.19
N ARG A 54 -1.94 13.31 -9.09
CA ARG A 54 -1.22 14.58 -8.88
C ARG A 54 0.29 14.40 -8.94
N MET A 55 0.83 13.37 -8.30
CA MET A 55 2.26 13.09 -8.31
C MET A 55 2.80 12.85 -9.73
N LEU A 56 2.05 12.14 -10.58
CA LEU A 56 2.43 11.86 -11.96
C LEU A 56 2.31 13.09 -12.88
N HIS A 57 1.35 13.97 -12.61
CA HIS A 57 1.08 15.16 -13.42
C HIS A 57 1.78 16.42 -12.95
N ASP A 58 2.43 16.42 -11.79
CA ASP A 58 3.20 17.56 -11.29
C ASP A 58 4.41 17.84 -12.20
N PRO A 59 4.44 18.97 -12.94
CA PRO A 59 5.51 19.29 -13.87
C PRO A 59 6.86 19.58 -13.16
N GLN A 60 6.84 19.85 -11.85
CA GLN A 60 8.05 20.01 -11.04
C GLN A 60 8.57 18.67 -10.54
N ASN A 61 7.74 17.62 -10.53
CA ASN A 61 8.11 16.31 -10.02
C ASN A 61 8.63 15.38 -11.12
N ASN A 62 9.93 15.50 -11.41
CA ASN A 62 10.61 14.60 -12.34
C ASN A 62 11.23 13.36 -11.67
N ASN A 63 10.87 13.06 -10.41
CA ASN A 63 11.53 12.00 -9.62
C ASN A 63 10.61 10.81 -9.32
N VAL A 64 9.77 10.42 -10.29
CA VAL A 64 8.94 9.22 -10.20
C VAL A 64 9.52 8.10 -11.07
N LEU A 65 9.73 6.92 -10.47
CA LEU A 65 10.10 5.70 -11.18
C LEU A 65 8.91 4.73 -11.24
N GLY A 66 8.63 4.21 -12.43
CA GLY A 66 7.71 3.08 -12.58
C GLY A 66 8.44 1.79 -12.26
N VAL A 67 7.86 0.91 -11.44
CA VAL A 67 8.37 -0.44 -11.19
C VAL A 67 7.37 -1.44 -11.73
N VAL A 68 7.70 -2.05 -12.86
CA VAL A 68 6.78 -2.93 -13.59
C VAL A 68 7.11 -4.40 -13.34
N GLY A 69 6.13 -5.13 -12.81
CA GLY A 69 6.20 -6.57 -12.55
C GLY A 69 5.51 -7.43 -13.60
N ALA A 70 5.52 -8.74 -13.35
CA ALA A 70 5.10 -9.75 -14.32
C ALA A 70 3.62 -9.63 -14.72
N GLY A 71 2.76 -9.04 -13.90
CA GLY A 71 1.34 -8.84 -14.19
C GLY A 71 1.09 -8.05 -15.48
N VAL A 72 1.97 -7.11 -15.84
CA VAL A 72 1.88 -6.40 -17.13
C VAL A 72 2.23 -7.34 -18.29
N SER A 73 3.27 -8.17 -18.14
CA SER A 73 3.67 -9.14 -19.16
C SER A 73 2.69 -10.30 -19.31
N VAL A 74 1.95 -10.66 -18.26
CA VAL A 74 0.89 -11.69 -18.30
C VAL A 74 -0.22 -11.31 -19.27
N ARG A 75 -0.60 -10.03 -19.33
CA ARG A 75 -1.55 -9.52 -20.33
C ARG A 75 -1.07 -9.70 -21.76
N ALA A 76 0.25 -9.62 -21.97
CA ALA A 76 0.88 -9.94 -23.25
C ALA A 76 1.12 -11.46 -23.44
N GLY A 77 0.56 -12.35 -22.62
CA GLY A 77 0.70 -13.80 -22.76
C GLY A 77 2.07 -14.36 -22.34
N TYR A 78 2.82 -13.64 -21.50
CA TYR A 78 3.97 -14.21 -20.80
C TYR A 78 3.54 -14.88 -19.50
N PRO A 79 4.25 -15.92 -19.05
CA PRO A 79 3.88 -16.59 -17.81
C PRO A 79 4.15 -15.67 -16.63
N SER A 80 3.25 -15.71 -15.66
CA SER A 80 3.52 -15.33 -14.29
C SER A 80 4.59 -16.23 -13.67
N TRP A 81 5.03 -15.87 -12.47
CA TRP A 81 6.10 -16.61 -11.82
C TRP A 81 5.68 -18.03 -11.39
N SER A 82 4.43 -18.21 -10.95
CA SER A 82 3.86 -19.54 -10.66
C SER A 82 3.73 -20.37 -11.94
N GLU A 83 3.30 -19.79 -13.05
CA GLU A 83 3.22 -20.47 -14.35
C GLU A 83 4.61 -20.85 -14.87
N LEU A 84 5.63 -20.00 -14.66
CA LEU A 84 7.02 -20.35 -15.01
C LEU A 84 7.50 -21.56 -14.24
N LEU A 85 7.21 -21.66 -12.93
CA LEU A 85 7.53 -22.84 -12.13
C LEU A 85 6.82 -24.10 -12.64
N SER A 86 5.56 -23.99 -13.08
CA SER A 86 4.84 -25.10 -13.71
C SER A 86 5.49 -25.52 -15.04
N ILE A 87 5.87 -24.55 -15.89
CA ILE A 87 6.60 -24.82 -17.15
C ILE A 87 7.94 -25.52 -16.86
N MET A 88 8.66 -25.09 -15.82
CA MET A 88 9.91 -25.73 -15.42
C MET A 88 9.69 -27.16 -14.93
N ALA A 89 8.64 -27.39 -14.13
CA ALA A 89 8.25 -28.72 -13.66
C ALA A 89 7.93 -29.67 -14.83
N ASP A 90 7.12 -29.21 -15.78
CA ASP A 90 6.79 -29.97 -17.00
C ASP A 90 8.04 -30.28 -17.82
N GLN A 91 8.96 -29.32 -17.92
CA GLN A 91 10.21 -29.52 -18.63
C GLN A 91 11.08 -30.60 -17.96
N VAL A 92 11.17 -30.62 -16.63
CA VAL A 92 11.88 -31.68 -15.89
C VAL A 92 11.27 -33.05 -16.17
N VAL A 93 9.94 -33.18 -16.11
CA VAL A 93 9.23 -34.44 -16.37
C VAL A 93 9.41 -34.91 -17.82
N SER A 94 9.43 -33.98 -18.78
CA SER A 94 9.62 -34.30 -20.20
C SER A 94 11.01 -34.86 -20.51
N LEU A 95 12.03 -34.50 -19.71
CA LEU A 95 13.38 -35.03 -19.86
C LEU A 95 13.46 -36.48 -19.36
N ASP A 96 12.78 -36.78 -18.26
CA ASP A 96 12.73 -38.12 -17.68
C ASP A 96 11.50 -38.31 -16.76
N MET A 97 10.61 -39.23 -17.14
CA MET A 97 9.39 -39.53 -16.39
C MET A 97 9.66 -40.05 -14.96
N ARG A 98 10.88 -40.50 -14.66
CA ARG A 98 11.26 -40.89 -13.29
C ARG A 98 11.23 -39.71 -12.30
N PHE A 99 11.27 -38.46 -12.79
CA PHE A 99 11.19 -37.28 -11.94
C PHE A 99 9.77 -36.88 -11.51
N VAL A 100 8.71 -37.53 -12.01
CA VAL A 100 7.31 -37.18 -11.67
C VAL A 100 7.07 -37.13 -10.16
N GLU A 101 7.52 -38.14 -9.41
CA GLU A 101 7.31 -38.17 -7.96
C GLU A 101 8.07 -37.03 -7.24
N VAL A 102 9.30 -36.73 -7.68
CA VAL A 102 10.11 -35.64 -7.12
C VAL A 102 9.46 -34.29 -7.42
N VAL A 103 9.04 -34.07 -8.67
CA VAL A 103 8.37 -32.83 -9.09
C VAL A 103 7.07 -32.60 -8.32
N ASN A 104 6.28 -33.64 -8.09
CA ASN A 104 5.05 -33.55 -7.28
C ASN A 104 5.35 -33.14 -5.83
N LYS A 105 6.37 -33.74 -5.20
CA LYS A 105 6.79 -33.39 -3.84
C LYS A 105 7.31 -31.95 -3.78
N LEU A 106 8.16 -31.55 -4.72
CA LEU A 106 8.63 -30.16 -4.84
C LEU A 106 7.46 -29.20 -5.04
N GLY A 107 6.46 -29.57 -5.83
CA GLY A 107 5.26 -28.79 -6.11
C GLY A 107 4.46 -28.37 -4.88
N MET A 108 4.55 -29.14 -3.80
CA MET A 108 3.88 -28.89 -2.52
C MET A 108 4.65 -27.95 -1.58
N MET A 109 5.91 -27.64 -1.89
CA MET A 109 6.74 -26.79 -1.06
C MET A 109 6.36 -25.31 -1.24
N GLN A 110 6.31 -24.57 -0.14
CA GLN A 110 6.06 -23.12 -0.14
C GLN A 110 7.29 -22.31 -0.56
N ASP A 111 8.49 -22.89 -0.42
CA ASP A 111 9.74 -22.24 -0.82
C ASP A 111 9.92 -22.33 -2.34
N VAL A 112 9.51 -21.27 -2.98
CA VAL A 112 9.32 -21.17 -4.41
C VAL A 112 10.63 -20.85 -5.16
N THR A 113 11.55 -20.11 -4.54
CA THR A 113 12.89 -19.84 -5.09
C THR A 113 13.77 -21.08 -4.98
N TRP A 114 13.64 -21.84 -3.89
CA TRP A 114 14.27 -23.16 -3.77
C TRP A 114 13.70 -24.18 -4.78
N ARG A 115 12.38 -24.19 -4.99
CA ARG A 115 11.77 -25.04 -6.04
C ARG A 115 12.35 -24.75 -7.43
N ALA A 116 12.51 -23.47 -7.77
CA ALA A 116 13.14 -23.06 -9.03
C ALA A 116 14.58 -23.60 -9.13
N GLU A 117 15.34 -23.56 -8.02
CA GLU A 117 16.69 -24.09 -7.95
C GLU A 117 16.73 -25.59 -8.25
N GLU A 118 15.86 -26.37 -7.62
CA GLU A 118 15.80 -27.81 -7.83
C GLU A 118 15.36 -28.16 -9.25
N TYR A 119 14.37 -27.44 -9.82
CA TYR A 119 14.00 -27.66 -11.21
C TYR A 119 15.14 -27.34 -12.17
N ARG A 120 15.85 -26.22 -11.98
CA ARG A 120 17.05 -25.85 -12.78
C ARG A 120 18.13 -26.93 -12.67
N ARG A 121 18.38 -27.46 -11.48
CA ARG A 121 19.34 -28.53 -11.23
C ARG A 121 18.95 -29.82 -11.96
N LEU A 122 17.68 -30.20 -11.90
CA LEU A 122 17.16 -31.44 -12.52
C LEU A 122 17.15 -31.36 -14.06
N MET A 123 16.90 -30.19 -14.65
CA MET A 123 16.89 -30.04 -16.11
C MET A 123 18.26 -29.74 -16.74
N THR A 124 19.30 -29.51 -15.93
CA THR A 124 20.62 -28.96 -16.33
C THR A 124 20.58 -27.49 -16.74
N GLU A 125 21.74 -26.82 -16.65
CA GLU A 125 21.86 -25.38 -16.91
C GLU A 125 21.60 -25.01 -18.38
N ASP A 126 22.08 -25.80 -19.34
CA ASP A 126 21.88 -25.52 -20.77
C ASP A 126 20.39 -25.55 -21.15
N ARG A 127 19.64 -26.53 -20.65
CA ARG A 127 18.19 -26.62 -20.89
C ARG A 127 17.41 -25.50 -20.21
N TYR A 128 17.84 -25.09 -19.02
CA TYR A 128 17.27 -23.92 -18.36
C TYR A 128 17.48 -22.66 -19.21
N TYR A 129 18.67 -22.45 -19.76
CA TYR A 129 18.95 -21.31 -20.63
C TYR A 129 18.15 -21.35 -21.94
N GLU A 130 18.01 -22.51 -22.56
CA GLU A 130 17.13 -22.72 -23.72
C GLU A 130 15.67 -22.39 -23.38
N LEU A 131 15.19 -22.87 -22.22
CA LEU A 131 13.82 -22.65 -21.76
C LEU A 131 13.53 -21.17 -21.57
N ILE A 132 14.38 -20.44 -20.84
CA ILE A 132 14.21 -19.01 -20.59
C ILE A 132 14.18 -18.22 -21.91
N ARG A 133 15.11 -18.51 -22.85
CA ARG A 133 15.12 -17.88 -24.18
C ARG A 133 13.83 -18.17 -24.94
N LYS A 134 13.36 -19.41 -24.93
CA LYS A 134 12.14 -19.83 -25.63
C LYS A 134 10.88 -19.16 -25.06
N VAL A 135 10.76 -19.12 -23.74
CA VAL A 135 9.57 -18.61 -23.04
C VAL A 135 9.45 -17.10 -23.14
N PHE A 136 10.57 -16.38 -22.94
CA PHE A 136 10.58 -14.93 -22.80
C PHE A 136 11.13 -14.17 -24.02
N GLY A 137 11.73 -14.86 -24.99
CA GLY A 137 12.30 -14.23 -26.20
C GLY A 137 11.38 -14.16 -27.42
N SER A 138 10.12 -14.58 -27.29
CA SER A 138 9.18 -14.57 -28.42
C SER A 138 8.49 -13.22 -28.58
N ASP A 139 8.79 -12.52 -29.68
CA ASP A 139 8.13 -11.26 -30.05
C ASP A 139 6.78 -11.46 -30.76
N ALA A 140 6.30 -12.70 -30.88
CA ALA A 140 5.02 -13.00 -31.56
C ALA A 140 3.78 -12.56 -30.75
N LYS A 141 3.95 -12.29 -29.46
CA LYS A 141 2.86 -12.00 -28.53
C LYS A 141 2.39 -10.55 -28.66
N SER A 142 1.09 -10.30 -28.78
CA SER A 142 0.54 -8.95 -28.97
C SER A 142 0.76 -8.04 -27.75
N ILE A 143 0.96 -6.75 -28.02
CA ILE A 143 0.92 -5.67 -27.03
C ILE A 143 -0.47 -5.04 -27.15
N ASP A 144 -1.19 -4.95 -26.03
CA ASP A 144 -2.51 -4.32 -26.00
C ASP A 144 -2.42 -2.80 -25.71
N GLN A 145 -3.55 -2.10 -25.85
CA GLN A 145 -3.62 -0.66 -25.63
C GLN A 145 -3.27 -0.26 -24.19
N CYS A 146 -3.53 -1.13 -23.23
CA CYS A 146 -3.26 -0.91 -21.81
C CYS A 146 -1.74 -0.81 -21.54
N ILE A 147 -0.97 -1.75 -22.09
CA ILE A 147 0.50 -1.72 -22.00
C ILE A 147 1.06 -0.49 -22.73
N GLU A 148 0.50 -0.12 -23.89
CA GLU A 148 0.90 1.13 -24.56
C GLU A 148 0.62 2.37 -23.71
N ASN A 149 -0.52 2.42 -23.04
CA ASN A 149 -0.93 3.55 -22.21
C ASN A 149 -0.02 3.71 -20.97
N LEU A 150 0.56 2.63 -20.46
CA LEU A 150 1.59 2.69 -19.42
C LEU A 150 2.83 3.49 -19.87
N ILE A 151 3.18 3.45 -21.17
CA ILE A 151 4.31 4.22 -21.72
C ILE A 151 4.05 5.72 -21.70
N ASP A 152 2.79 6.14 -21.73
CA ASP A 152 2.43 7.55 -21.70
C ASP A 152 2.49 8.15 -20.29
N LEU A 153 2.46 7.33 -19.24
CA LEU A 153 2.63 7.79 -17.87
C LEU A 153 3.99 8.48 -17.70
N ASN A 154 4.01 9.53 -16.88
CA ASN A 154 5.16 10.42 -16.69
C ASN A 154 6.23 9.82 -15.76
N PHE A 155 6.67 8.60 -16.04
CA PHE A 155 7.81 8.00 -15.36
C PHE A 155 9.11 8.51 -15.94
N ARG A 156 10.04 8.89 -15.06
CA ARG A 156 11.37 9.28 -15.47
C ARG A 156 12.15 8.12 -16.06
N HIS A 157 12.22 7.03 -15.29
CA HIS A 157 12.76 5.75 -15.73
C HIS A 157 11.81 4.63 -15.28
N VAL A 158 11.93 3.49 -15.93
CA VAL A 158 11.12 2.30 -15.62
C VAL A 158 12.07 1.19 -15.19
N LEU A 159 11.88 0.70 -13.97
CA LEU A 159 12.55 -0.49 -13.46
C LEU A 159 11.63 -1.70 -13.70
N THR A 160 12.21 -2.86 -13.98
CA THR A 160 11.43 -4.10 -14.11
C THR A 160 12.20 -5.32 -13.58
N THR A 161 11.44 -6.27 -13.05
CA THR A 161 11.93 -7.61 -12.69
C THR A 161 11.56 -8.66 -13.75
N ASN A 162 10.96 -8.24 -14.86
CA ASN A 162 10.55 -9.13 -15.95
C ASN A 162 11.72 -9.42 -16.88
N TYR A 163 11.67 -10.55 -17.59
CA TYR A 163 12.75 -10.98 -18.47
C TYR A 163 12.52 -10.66 -19.94
N ASP A 164 11.28 -10.35 -20.31
CA ASP A 164 10.79 -10.20 -21.68
C ASP A 164 11.03 -8.80 -22.30
N THR A 165 10.53 -8.62 -23.53
CA THR A 165 10.64 -7.41 -24.36
C THR A 165 9.39 -6.53 -24.35
N VAL A 166 8.38 -6.80 -23.49
CA VAL A 166 7.05 -6.15 -23.56
C VAL A 166 7.15 -4.62 -23.47
N LEU A 167 7.89 -4.11 -22.48
CA LEU A 167 8.04 -2.67 -22.27
C LEU A 167 8.74 -1.97 -23.44
N GLU A 168 9.71 -2.63 -24.05
CA GLU A 168 10.47 -2.07 -25.17
C GLU A 168 9.63 -2.03 -26.44
N ARG A 169 8.90 -3.11 -26.70
CA ARG A 169 7.99 -3.23 -27.85
C ARG A 169 6.86 -2.23 -27.74
N ALA A 170 6.27 -2.10 -26.56
CA ALA A 170 5.25 -1.08 -26.28
C ALA A 170 5.81 0.33 -26.45
N HIS A 171 7.02 0.60 -25.96
CA HIS A 171 7.68 1.89 -26.17
C HIS A 171 7.87 2.19 -27.65
N PHE A 172 8.42 1.26 -28.41
CA PHE A 172 8.64 1.43 -29.84
C PHE A 172 7.32 1.62 -30.61
N GLN A 173 6.29 0.85 -30.29
CA GLN A 173 4.97 0.99 -30.89
C GLN A 173 4.36 2.36 -30.63
N ARG A 174 4.45 2.85 -29.38
CA ARG A 174 3.84 4.10 -28.95
C ARG A 174 4.63 5.35 -29.35
N ARG A 175 5.96 5.33 -29.21
CA ARG A 175 6.85 6.50 -29.39
C ARG A 175 7.59 6.51 -30.73
N LYS A 176 7.58 5.40 -31.48
CA LYS A 176 8.38 5.22 -32.72
C LYS A 176 9.88 5.47 -32.52
N GLN A 177 10.37 5.20 -31.31
CA GLN A 177 11.76 5.39 -30.90
C GLN A 177 12.29 4.08 -30.32
N ILE A 178 13.58 3.82 -30.52
CA ILE A 178 14.24 2.66 -29.91
C ILE A 178 14.44 2.97 -28.42
N PRO A 179 13.89 2.17 -27.51
CA PRO A 179 14.07 2.39 -26.08
C PRO A 179 15.51 2.10 -25.67
N GLU A 180 16.04 2.92 -24.76
CA GLU A 180 17.35 2.67 -24.16
C GLU A 180 17.19 1.80 -22.91
N THR A 181 17.91 0.68 -22.88
CA THR A 181 17.79 -0.35 -21.83
C THR A 181 19.07 -0.51 -21.05
N ILE A 182 18.95 -0.84 -19.77
CA ILE A 182 20.09 -1.05 -18.87
C ILE A 182 19.93 -2.40 -18.19
N GLN A 183 20.98 -3.21 -18.28
CA GLN A 183 21.08 -4.44 -17.50
C GLN A 183 21.68 -4.10 -16.14
N TRP A 184 21.02 -4.47 -15.04
CA TRP A 184 21.54 -4.18 -13.71
C TRP A 184 22.88 -4.89 -13.40
N THR A 185 23.21 -5.92 -14.16
CA THR A 185 24.50 -6.61 -14.11
C THR A 185 25.63 -5.87 -14.83
N ASN A 186 25.33 -4.90 -15.71
CA ASN A 186 26.35 -4.10 -16.37
C ASN A 186 26.79 -2.93 -15.45
N ALA A 187 27.92 -3.12 -14.77
CA ALA A 187 28.46 -2.14 -13.82
C ALA A 187 28.71 -0.75 -14.44
N PHE A 188 29.08 -0.68 -15.72
CA PHE A 188 29.33 0.60 -16.41
C PHE A 188 28.02 1.34 -16.65
N ASP A 189 27.03 0.68 -17.24
CA ASP A 189 25.73 1.29 -17.55
C ASP A 189 25.00 1.70 -16.27
N VAL A 190 25.06 0.86 -15.22
CA VAL A 190 24.47 1.17 -13.92
C VAL A 190 25.16 2.37 -13.28
N ARG A 191 26.49 2.50 -13.38
CA ARG A 191 27.19 3.67 -12.83
C ARG A 191 26.76 4.95 -13.54
N GLU A 192 26.72 4.95 -14.87
CA GLU A 192 26.26 6.11 -15.65
C GLU A 192 24.80 6.43 -15.32
N PHE A 193 23.94 5.41 -15.23
CA PHE A 193 22.55 5.57 -14.82
C PHE A 193 22.43 6.24 -13.45
N MET A 194 23.14 5.74 -12.44
CA MET A 194 23.09 6.31 -11.09
C MET A 194 23.52 7.78 -11.05
N TYR A 195 24.47 8.17 -11.91
CA TYR A 195 24.91 9.56 -12.03
C TYR A 195 23.88 10.45 -12.72
N GLN A 196 23.22 9.94 -13.77
CA GLN A 196 22.30 10.71 -14.60
C GLN A 196 20.82 10.58 -14.21
N ALA A 197 20.47 9.69 -13.29
CA ALA A 197 19.08 9.33 -12.98
C ALA A 197 18.23 10.53 -12.55
N THR A 198 18.83 11.60 -12.02
CA THR A 198 18.11 12.84 -11.64
C THR A 198 18.28 13.99 -12.63
N ASN A 199 19.03 13.80 -13.73
CA ASN A 199 19.25 14.79 -14.78
C ASN A 199 18.06 14.88 -15.75
N GLY A 200 17.42 16.05 -15.87
CA GLY A 200 16.19 16.24 -16.66
C GLY A 200 16.37 16.02 -18.16
N SER A 201 17.60 16.13 -18.66
CA SER A 201 17.92 15.90 -20.07
C SER A 201 18.28 14.45 -20.37
N TYR A 202 18.40 13.60 -19.35
CA TYR A 202 18.70 12.19 -19.54
C TYR A 202 17.42 11.45 -19.91
N GLY A 203 17.42 10.83 -21.09
CA GLY A 203 16.26 10.13 -21.62
C GLY A 203 15.78 9.00 -20.71
N ARG A 204 14.51 8.58 -20.91
CA ARG A 204 13.95 7.43 -20.19
C ARG A 204 14.83 6.19 -20.40
N ARG A 205 14.99 5.40 -19.33
CA ARG A 205 15.72 4.13 -19.36
C ARG A 205 14.79 3.03 -18.86
N TYR A 206 14.90 1.86 -19.49
CA TYR A 206 14.26 0.63 -19.04
C TYR A 206 15.32 -0.24 -18.37
N VAL A 207 15.27 -0.34 -17.04
CA VAL A 207 16.31 -0.98 -16.23
C VAL A 207 15.82 -2.35 -15.78
N TYR A 208 16.53 -3.39 -16.19
CA TYR A 208 16.22 -4.78 -15.91
C TYR A 208 16.99 -5.24 -14.68
N LEU A 209 16.30 -5.32 -13.54
CA LEU A 209 16.90 -5.65 -12.24
C LEU A 209 17.28 -7.14 -12.16
N HIS A 210 16.43 -8.00 -12.74
CA HIS A 210 16.53 -9.45 -12.61
C HIS A 210 17.11 -10.13 -13.85
N GLY A 211 17.84 -9.39 -14.68
CA GLY A 211 18.38 -9.91 -15.94
C GLY A 211 17.33 -10.02 -17.04
N ARG A 212 17.70 -10.66 -18.16
CA ARG A 212 16.86 -10.74 -19.37
C ARG A 212 16.96 -12.09 -20.05
N TYR A 213 15.95 -12.41 -20.86
CA TYR A 213 15.89 -13.67 -21.60
C TYR A 213 17.08 -13.92 -22.53
N ASN A 214 17.69 -12.85 -23.09
CA ASN A 214 18.78 -12.96 -24.05
C ASN A 214 20.13 -13.30 -23.39
N ASP A 215 20.24 -13.06 -22.09
CA ASP A 215 21.33 -13.52 -21.23
C ASP A 215 20.78 -14.23 -19.97
N PRO A 216 20.34 -15.50 -20.12
CA PRO A 216 19.78 -16.29 -19.01
C PRO A 216 20.73 -16.51 -17.83
N SER A 217 22.04 -16.32 -18.01
CA SER A 217 23.02 -16.48 -16.94
C SER A 217 22.90 -15.38 -15.87
N CYS A 218 22.35 -14.23 -16.25
CA CYS A 218 22.12 -13.08 -15.38
C CYS A 218 20.73 -13.07 -14.73
N VAL A 219 19.86 -14.03 -15.07
CA VAL A 219 18.47 -14.09 -14.57
C VAL A 219 18.43 -14.37 -13.08
N VAL A 220 17.62 -13.62 -12.34
CA VAL A 220 17.42 -13.82 -10.89
C VAL A 220 16.11 -14.55 -10.66
N LEU A 221 16.20 -15.86 -10.42
CA LEU A 221 15.03 -16.72 -10.22
C LEU A 221 15.16 -17.67 -9.02
N THR A 222 16.35 -18.23 -8.78
CA THR A 222 16.59 -19.20 -7.71
C THR A 222 17.16 -18.55 -6.45
N ASP A 223 17.15 -19.26 -5.31
CA ASP A 223 17.77 -18.76 -4.07
C ASP A 223 19.22 -18.35 -4.31
N ARG A 224 20.00 -19.22 -4.97
CA ARG A 224 21.38 -18.91 -5.35
C ARG A 224 21.49 -17.62 -6.17
N ASP A 225 20.60 -17.37 -7.13
CA ASP A 225 20.66 -16.16 -7.94
C ASP A 225 20.37 -14.90 -7.08
N TYR A 226 19.38 -14.97 -6.18
CA TYR A 226 19.05 -13.88 -5.25
C TYR A 226 20.21 -13.60 -4.29
N VAL A 227 20.79 -14.63 -3.67
CA VAL A 227 21.96 -14.50 -2.77
C VAL A 227 23.13 -13.88 -3.51
N GLN A 228 23.43 -14.38 -4.71
CA GLN A 228 24.53 -13.88 -5.53
C GLN A 228 24.33 -12.40 -5.89
N ARG A 229 23.11 -12.00 -6.24
CA ARG A 229 22.79 -10.64 -6.71
C ARG A 229 22.69 -9.62 -5.58
N TYR A 230 22.05 -9.97 -4.48
CA TYR A 230 21.64 -8.99 -3.46
C TYR A 230 22.40 -9.11 -2.15
N LEU A 231 23.02 -10.25 -1.85
CA LEU A 231 23.79 -10.44 -0.61
C LEU A 231 25.30 -10.44 -0.84
N LEU A 232 25.79 -11.09 -1.91
CA LEU A 232 27.24 -11.19 -2.16
C LEU A 232 27.78 -10.02 -3.00
N GLN A 233 26.97 -9.49 -3.92
CA GLN A 233 27.29 -8.27 -4.66
C GLN A 233 26.84 -7.04 -3.87
N ASN A 234 27.67 -6.63 -2.89
CA ASN A 234 27.35 -5.57 -1.92
C ASN A 234 26.88 -4.24 -2.54
N ASP A 235 27.28 -3.93 -3.78
CA ASP A 235 26.94 -2.66 -4.41
C ASP A 235 25.54 -2.65 -5.06
N ALA A 236 25.03 -3.80 -5.53
CA ALA A 236 23.76 -3.87 -6.25
C ALA A 236 22.57 -3.50 -5.35
N ALA A 237 22.49 -4.10 -4.16
CA ALA A 237 21.46 -3.79 -3.17
C ALA A 237 21.57 -2.35 -2.65
N ALA A 238 22.78 -1.88 -2.37
CA ALA A 238 23.02 -0.52 -1.89
C ALA A 238 22.64 0.55 -2.93
N LYS A 239 22.97 0.35 -4.20
CA LYS A 239 22.56 1.24 -5.31
C LYS A 239 21.04 1.28 -5.45
N LEU A 240 20.38 0.13 -5.34
CA LEU A 240 18.92 0.06 -5.44
C LEU A 240 18.24 0.73 -4.24
N ALA A 241 18.76 0.54 -3.03
CA ALA A 241 18.31 1.27 -1.83
C ALA A 241 18.46 2.79 -1.98
N ALA A 242 19.56 3.26 -2.60
CA ALA A 242 19.77 4.68 -2.87
C ALA A 242 18.74 5.23 -3.87
N LEU A 243 18.41 4.49 -4.93
CA LEU A 243 17.33 4.85 -5.85
C LEU A 243 15.99 4.92 -5.12
N PHE A 244 15.65 3.89 -4.35
CA PHE A 244 14.38 3.82 -3.61
C PHE A 244 14.28 4.94 -2.56
N SER A 245 15.40 5.39 -1.99
CA SER A 245 15.43 6.53 -1.07
C SER A 245 15.29 7.88 -1.77
N THR A 246 15.71 7.98 -3.03
CA THR A 246 15.76 9.22 -3.80
C THR A 246 14.46 9.49 -4.55
N PHE A 247 13.88 8.44 -5.15
CA PHE A 247 12.72 8.53 -6.03
C PHE A 247 11.43 8.09 -5.35
N SER A 248 10.31 8.65 -5.77
CA SER A 248 9.00 8.05 -5.54
C SER A 248 8.81 6.89 -6.50
N LEU A 249 8.31 5.76 -6.01
CA LEU A 249 8.17 4.53 -6.80
C LEU A 249 6.68 4.27 -7.04
N VAL A 250 6.32 3.84 -8.24
CA VAL A 250 4.95 3.40 -8.57
C VAL A 250 5.02 1.97 -9.08
N PHE A 251 4.59 1.01 -8.25
CA PHE A 251 4.56 -0.40 -8.60
C PHE A 251 3.31 -0.73 -9.42
N ILE A 252 3.49 -1.38 -10.58
CA ILE A 252 2.41 -1.75 -11.50
C ILE A 252 2.57 -3.21 -11.92
N GLY A 253 1.48 -3.99 -11.84
CA GLY A 253 1.50 -5.42 -12.17
C GLY A 253 2.46 -6.22 -11.29
N PHE A 254 2.65 -5.77 -10.05
CA PHE A 254 3.63 -6.31 -9.12
C PHE A 254 2.93 -6.87 -7.88
N SER A 255 3.24 -8.10 -7.49
CA SER A 255 2.55 -8.81 -6.39
C SER A 255 3.11 -8.51 -4.99
N ILE A 256 4.10 -7.63 -4.86
CA ILE A 256 4.80 -7.31 -3.59
C ILE A 256 5.30 -8.59 -2.89
N SER A 257 5.68 -9.59 -3.67
CA SER A 257 6.14 -10.90 -3.18
C SER A 257 7.62 -11.14 -3.44
N ASP A 258 8.30 -10.22 -4.13
CA ASP A 258 9.73 -10.34 -4.38
C ASP A 258 10.52 -10.15 -3.07
N PRO A 259 11.29 -11.15 -2.61
CA PRO A 259 11.98 -11.07 -1.33
C PRO A 259 13.02 -9.95 -1.27
N ALA A 260 13.79 -9.74 -2.35
CA ALA A 260 14.84 -8.74 -2.38
C ALA A 260 14.27 -7.33 -2.38
N LEU A 261 13.26 -7.06 -3.22
CA LEU A 261 12.64 -5.73 -3.28
C LEU A 261 11.90 -5.39 -1.99
N THR A 262 11.18 -6.34 -1.39
CA THR A 262 10.47 -6.10 -0.12
C THR A 262 11.41 -5.91 1.06
N GLN A 263 12.58 -6.55 1.07
CA GLN A 263 13.62 -6.30 2.07
C GLN A 263 14.21 -4.89 1.92
N LEU A 264 14.51 -4.47 0.70
CA LEU A 264 15.02 -3.12 0.42
C LEU A 264 14.01 -2.03 0.80
N LEU A 265 12.72 -2.23 0.48
CA LEU A 265 11.66 -1.30 0.87
C LEU A 265 11.54 -1.15 2.39
N GLN A 266 11.63 -2.26 3.15
CA GLN A 266 11.66 -2.21 4.61
C GLN A 266 12.86 -1.42 5.13
N GLN A 267 14.05 -1.68 4.58
CA GLN A 267 15.27 -0.95 4.95
C GLN A 267 15.12 0.55 4.69
N VAL A 268 14.61 0.93 3.51
CA VAL A 268 14.40 2.32 3.13
C VAL A 268 13.36 2.99 4.02
N LYS A 269 12.23 2.32 4.29
CA LYS A 269 11.20 2.82 5.21
C LYS A 269 11.76 3.06 6.62
N PHE A 270 12.56 2.14 7.13
CA PHE A 270 13.19 2.29 8.45
C PHE A 270 14.21 3.42 8.46
N SER A 271 15.03 3.53 7.42
CA SER A 271 16.12 4.52 7.33
C SER A 271 15.61 5.96 7.18
N LEU A 272 14.48 6.14 6.47
CA LEU A 272 13.87 7.46 6.25
C LEU A 272 12.99 7.92 7.42
N GLY A 273 12.60 7.02 8.32
CA GLY A 273 11.84 7.33 9.53
C GLY A 273 10.34 7.55 9.32
N VAL A 274 9.75 8.39 10.19
CA VAL A 274 8.31 8.67 10.24
C VAL A 274 7.95 9.73 9.20
N GLY A 275 6.91 9.46 8.41
CA GLY A 275 6.46 10.32 7.32
C GLY A 275 5.41 9.62 6.45
N ALA A 276 4.72 10.40 5.61
CA ALA A 276 3.75 9.87 4.66
C ALA A 276 4.40 8.84 3.71
N PRO A 277 3.65 7.83 3.23
CA PRO A 277 4.11 6.91 2.21
C PRO A 277 4.68 7.66 1.00
N ARG A 278 5.87 7.25 0.56
CA ARG A 278 6.57 7.87 -0.58
C ARG A 278 6.39 7.08 -1.88
N HIS A 279 5.87 5.87 -1.77
CA HIS A 279 5.74 4.93 -2.85
C HIS A 279 4.27 4.58 -3.02
N TYR A 280 3.87 4.23 -4.23
CA TYR A 280 2.51 3.81 -4.56
C TYR A 280 2.54 2.42 -5.19
N ALA A 281 1.48 1.65 -5.03
CA ALA A 281 1.31 0.39 -5.74
C ALA A 281 -0.12 0.25 -6.27
N ILE A 282 -0.26 -0.02 -7.56
CA ILE A 282 -1.55 -0.32 -8.17
C ILE A 282 -1.80 -1.82 -8.04
N LEU A 283 -2.76 -2.20 -7.20
CA LEU A 283 -2.98 -3.58 -6.79
C LEU A 283 -4.44 -3.99 -7.00
N ALA A 284 -4.65 -5.23 -7.40
CA ALA A 284 -5.98 -5.83 -7.36
C ALA A 284 -6.36 -6.10 -5.90
N LEU A 285 -7.61 -5.86 -5.54
CA LEU A 285 -8.17 -6.20 -4.23
C LEU A 285 -9.39 -7.10 -4.44
N ASN A 286 -9.40 -8.27 -3.81
CA ASN A 286 -10.59 -9.09 -3.78
C ASN A 286 -11.54 -8.53 -2.72
N THR A 287 -12.44 -7.64 -3.11
CA THR A 287 -13.34 -6.93 -2.18
C THR A 287 -14.29 -7.84 -1.40
N ALA A 288 -14.40 -9.13 -1.77
CA ALA A 288 -15.20 -10.10 -1.04
C ALA A 288 -14.43 -10.76 0.12
N ASP A 289 -13.12 -10.99 -0.04
CA ASP A 289 -12.30 -11.76 0.90
C ASP A 289 -11.24 -10.92 1.64
N ASP A 290 -10.81 -9.80 1.05
CA ASP A 290 -9.76 -8.94 1.59
C ASP A 290 -10.33 -7.76 2.38
N ASP A 291 -9.73 -7.48 3.53
CA ASP A 291 -9.96 -6.25 4.28
C ASP A 291 -9.03 -5.14 3.74
N GLU A 292 -9.61 -4.17 3.03
CA GLU A 292 -8.89 -3.06 2.41
C GLU A 292 -7.98 -2.33 3.41
N LEU A 293 -8.49 -2.05 4.62
CA LEU A 293 -7.77 -1.28 5.64
C LEU A 293 -6.59 -2.09 6.17
N LEU A 294 -6.75 -3.39 6.40
CA LEU A 294 -5.64 -4.25 6.83
C LEU A 294 -4.56 -4.37 5.75
N VAL A 295 -4.94 -4.54 4.48
CA VAL A 295 -3.98 -4.61 3.37
C VAL A 295 -3.25 -3.27 3.21
N ARG A 296 -3.96 -2.14 3.27
CA ARG A 296 -3.39 -0.79 3.23
C ARG A 296 -2.41 -0.55 4.37
N ASN A 297 -2.83 -0.83 5.60
CA ASN A 297 -1.98 -0.67 6.78
C ASN A 297 -0.72 -1.55 6.71
N ARG A 298 -0.84 -2.79 6.23
CA ARG A 298 0.32 -3.66 6.04
C ARG A 298 1.32 -3.05 5.07
N LEU A 299 0.87 -2.58 3.90
CA LEU A 299 1.75 -2.04 2.86
C LEU A 299 2.38 -0.70 3.27
N SER A 300 1.57 0.18 3.85
CA SER A 300 1.99 1.51 4.28
C SER A 300 2.97 1.42 5.45
N ASN A 301 2.65 0.64 6.49
CA ASN A 301 3.49 0.57 7.69
C ASN A 301 4.77 -0.26 7.47
N LYS A 302 4.68 -1.37 6.72
CA LYS A 302 5.83 -2.27 6.53
C LYS A 302 6.76 -1.80 5.42
N TYR A 303 6.22 -1.24 4.34
CA TYR A 303 6.99 -0.94 3.12
C TYR A 303 6.98 0.54 2.73
N GLY A 304 6.22 1.40 3.41
CA GLY A 304 6.07 2.80 3.01
C GLY A 304 5.33 2.98 1.69
N ILE A 305 4.46 2.02 1.34
CA ILE A 305 3.70 1.98 0.09
C ILE A 305 2.24 2.33 0.36
N GLU A 306 1.72 3.34 -0.35
CA GLU A 306 0.29 3.63 -0.42
C GLU A 306 -0.34 2.86 -1.58
N PRO A 307 -1.21 1.87 -1.32
CA PRO A 307 -1.88 1.16 -2.38
C PRO A 307 -3.02 1.97 -3.01
N VAL A 308 -3.13 1.84 -4.32
CA VAL A 308 -4.28 2.24 -5.12
C VAL A 308 -4.92 0.97 -5.67
N PHE A 309 -6.09 0.64 -5.15
CA PHE A 309 -6.77 -0.60 -5.45
C PHE A 309 -7.67 -0.48 -6.67
N TYR A 310 -7.77 -1.57 -7.42
CA TYR A 310 -8.89 -1.86 -8.33
C TYR A 310 -9.53 -3.20 -7.93
N PRO A 311 -10.83 -3.41 -8.19
CA PRO A 311 -11.47 -4.69 -7.88
C PRO A 311 -10.83 -5.83 -8.68
N LEU A 312 -10.55 -6.95 -8.02
CA LEU A 312 -10.02 -8.14 -8.68
C LEU A 312 -11.09 -8.79 -9.56
N ASP A 313 -10.75 -9.00 -10.84
CA ASP A 313 -11.52 -9.82 -11.76
C ASP A 313 -10.57 -10.76 -12.55
N SER A 314 -11.12 -11.76 -13.24
CA SER A 314 -10.36 -12.77 -13.99
C SER A 314 -9.48 -12.21 -15.11
N SER A 315 -9.80 -11.01 -15.60
CA SER A 315 -9.14 -10.34 -16.71
C SER A 315 -8.18 -9.23 -16.28
N HIS A 316 -8.24 -8.81 -15.00
CA HIS A 316 -7.57 -7.62 -14.48
C HIS A 316 -7.81 -6.36 -15.35
N GLU A 317 -8.99 -6.19 -15.94
CA GLU A 317 -9.30 -5.00 -16.76
C GLU A 317 -9.30 -3.71 -15.93
N GLY A 318 -9.63 -3.79 -14.63
CA GLY A 318 -9.55 -2.64 -13.72
C GLY A 318 -8.16 -2.00 -13.63
N LEU A 319 -7.08 -2.75 -13.89
CA LEU A 319 -5.73 -2.16 -14.00
C LEU A 319 -5.64 -1.19 -15.18
N CYS A 320 -6.24 -1.57 -16.32
CA CYS A 320 -6.20 -0.81 -17.55
C CYS A 320 -7.06 0.43 -17.48
N ASP A 321 -8.23 0.33 -16.85
CA ASP A 321 -9.05 1.49 -16.54
C ASP A 321 -8.30 2.49 -15.67
N LEU A 322 -7.63 2.03 -14.60
CA LEU A 322 -6.81 2.92 -13.77
C LEU A 322 -5.66 3.56 -14.54
N ILE A 323 -4.93 2.79 -15.36
CA ILE A 323 -3.84 3.35 -16.18
C ILE A 323 -4.38 4.40 -17.15
N ASN A 324 -5.54 4.17 -17.75
CA ASN A 324 -6.19 5.14 -18.63
C ASN A 324 -6.56 6.42 -17.88
N LEU A 325 -7.16 6.30 -16.70
CA LEU A 325 -7.53 7.44 -15.87
C LEU A 325 -6.30 8.23 -15.40
N LEU A 326 -5.20 7.56 -15.08
CA LEU A 326 -3.94 8.22 -14.68
C LEU A 326 -3.29 9.05 -15.81
N LYS A 327 -3.66 8.81 -17.08
CA LYS A 327 -3.18 9.64 -18.20
C LYS A 327 -3.89 10.98 -18.30
N GLU A 328 -5.15 11.03 -17.90
CA GLU A 328 -5.90 12.28 -17.90
C GLU A 328 -5.35 13.18 -16.79
N PRO A 329 -5.20 14.49 -17.02
CA PRO A 329 -4.89 15.40 -15.93
C PRO A 329 -5.98 15.30 -14.87
N PRO A 330 -5.66 15.54 -13.59
CA PRO A 330 -6.71 15.61 -12.57
C PRO A 330 -7.78 16.60 -13.05
N GLY A 331 -9.04 16.18 -13.06
CA GLY A 331 -10.16 17.10 -13.31
C GLY A 331 -10.13 18.26 -12.30
N GLU A 332 -10.99 19.27 -12.47
CA GLU A 332 -11.19 20.33 -11.46
C GLU A 332 -11.75 19.72 -10.15
N PHE A 333 -10.92 18.96 -9.45
CA PHE A 333 -11.04 18.69 -8.05
C PHE A 333 -10.42 19.87 -7.34
N PRO A 334 -11.00 20.31 -6.20
CA PRO A 334 -10.41 21.37 -5.41
C PRO A 334 -8.93 21.07 -5.22
N PRO A 335 -8.05 22.08 -5.36
CA PRO A 335 -6.61 21.86 -5.23
C PRO A 335 -6.37 21.06 -3.95
N PRO A 336 -5.38 20.15 -3.93
CA PRO A 336 -4.97 19.54 -2.68
C PRO A 336 -4.80 20.68 -1.69
N MET A 337 -5.34 20.54 -0.48
CA MET A 337 -4.96 21.44 0.60
C MET A 337 -3.43 21.53 0.56
N PRO A 338 -2.88 22.76 0.52
CA PRO A 338 -1.46 22.95 0.29
C PRO A 338 -0.69 21.98 1.18
N THR A 339 0.28 21.26 0.59
CA THR A 339 1.26 20.51 1.36
C THR A 339 1.71 21.43 2.48
N MET A 340 1.34 21.09 3.72
CA MET A 340 1.53 22.03 4.82
C MET A 340 3.00 22.44 4.85
N PRO A 341 3.30 23.74 5.03
CA PRO A 341 4.64 24.15 5.37
C PRO A 341 5.12 23.26 6.51
N ARG A 342 6.35 22.76 6.42
CA ARG A 342 7.03 22.17 7.57
C ARG A 342 6.78 23.09 8.78
N PRO A 343 6.39 22.54 9.94
CA PRO A 343 6.09 23.33 11.12
C PRO A 343 7.17 24.39 11.35
N SER A 344 6.73 25.66 11.32
CA SER A 344 7.60 26.82 11.45
C SER A 344 7.92 27.03 12.93
N GLY A 345 8.84 26.22 13.43
CA GLY A 345 9.38 26.30 14.78
C GLY A 345 10.13 25.00 15.13
N PRO A 346 11.19 25.05 15.94
CA PRO A 346 11.76 23.83 16.49
C PRO A 346 10.66 23.13 17.32
N ALA A 347 10.31 21.89 16.95
CA ALA A 347 9.43 21.07 17.77
C ALA A 347 10.05 20.90 19.16
N ASP A 348 9.25 21.05 20.21
CA ASP A 348 9.68 20.67 21.55
C ASP A 348 10.00 19.16 21.52
N PRO A 349 11.22 18.72 21.87
CA PRO A 349 11.61 17.31 21.80
C PRO A 349 10.71 16.41 22.65
N ASP A 350 10.14 16.94 23.73
CA ASP A 350 9.33 16.21 24.69
C ASP A 350 7.81 16.40 24.43
N ASP A 351 7.41 17.42 23.66
CA ASP A 351 6.02 17.67 23.25
C ASP A 351 5.90 18.15 21.78
N PRO A 352 5.98 17.22 20.80
CA PRO A 352 6.08 17.58 19.39
C PRO A 352 4.89 18.35 18.81
N GLN A 353 3.74 18.35 19.50
CA GLN A 353 2.53 19.06 19.06
C GLN A 353 2.46 20.50 19.55
N LYS A 354 3.32 20.90 20.49
CA LYS A 354 3.28 22.22 21.11
C LYS A 354 3.57 23.33 20.12
N GLY A 355 2.68 24.33 20.05
CA GLY A 355 2.79 25.50 19.17
C GLY A 355 2.56 25.21 17.69
N GLN A 356 2.03 24.03 17.32
CA GLN A 356 1.83 23.62 15.92
C GLN A 356 0.40 23.88 15.41
N TRP A 357 -0.53 24.24 16.29
CA TRP A 357 -1.98 24.24 16.02
C TRP A 357 -2.64 25.59 16.30
N GLY A 358 -1.85 26.67 16.40
CA GLY A 358 -2.35 28.04 16.58
C GLY A 358 -2.44 28.49 18.05
N GLY A 359 -2.14 27.60 19.01
CA GLY A 359 -1.99 27.94 20.42
C GLY A 359 -3.26 28.35 21.16
N THR A 360 -4.45 28.13 20.59
CA THR A 360 -5.73 28.44 21.24
C THR A 360 -6.64 27.22 21.24
N ASN A 361 -7.35 27.00 22.35
CA ASN A 361 -8.34 25.93 22.48
C ASN A 361 -9.74 26.32 21.97
N GLU A 362 -9.90 27.54 21.46
CA GLU A 362 -11.12 28.06 20.88
C GLU A 362 -10.82 28.82 19.58
N ALA A 363 -11.56 28.51 18.51
CA ALA A 363 -11.48 29.17 17.20
C ALA A 363 -12.74 28.88 16.38
N ASP A 364 -13.19 29.84 15.57
CA ASP A 364 -14.33 29.71 14.64
C ASP A 364 -15.63 29.15 15.25
N GLY A 365 -15.88 29.39 16.54
CA GLY A 365 -17.04 28.87 17.28
C GLY A 365 -16.89 27.42 17.76
N TYR A 366 -15.72 26.81 17.58
CA TYR A 366 -15.35 25.50 18.14
C TYR A 366 -14.52 25.67 19.41
N GLN A 367 -14.74 24.79 20.38
CA GLN A 367 -14.04 24.77 21.66
C GLN A 367 -13.54 23.35 21.98
N LEU A 368 -12.24 23.21 22.21
CA LEU A 368 -11.57 22.00 22.65
C LEU A 368 -11.39 22.03 24.17
N THR A 369 -11.88 20.99 24.84
CA THR A 369 -11.80 20.82 26.29
C THR A 369 -11.34 19.41 26.63
N ALA A 370 -10.79 19.24 27.84
CA ALA A 370 -10.39 17.94 28.35
C ALA A 370 -10.79 17.77 29.82
N GLU A 371 -11.19 16.56 30.19
CA GLU A 371 -11.44 16.15 31.57
C GLU A 371 -10.46 15.01 31.90
N VAL A 372 -9.77 15.11 33.05
CA VAL A 372 -8.83 14.09 33.51
C VAL A 372 -9.37 13.46 34.78
N ASP A 373 -9.74 12.18 34.71
CA ASP A 373 -10.19 11.43 35.88
C ASP A 373 -9.00 10.73 36.55
N GLY A 374 -8.87 10.96 37.86
CA GLY A 374 -7.83 10.36 38.70
C GLY A 374 -8.23 9.02 39.32
N THR A 375 -9.47 8.56 39.11
CA THR A 375 -9.96 7.30 39.69
C THR A 375 -9.54 6.10 38.82
N SER A 376 -8.79 5.18 39.43
CA SER A 376 -8.43 3.90 38.83
C SER A 376 -9.69 3.08 38.60
N HIS A 377 -10.01 2.74 37.35
CA HIS A 377 -11.06 1.76 37.10
C HIS A 377 -10.68 0.42 37.74
N GLU A 378 -11.67 -0.14 38.44
CA GLU A 378 -11.72 -1.49 39.01
C GLU A 378 -11.65 -2.57 37.91
N GLU A 379 -10.50 -2.74 37.29
CA GLU A 379 -10.11 -4.06 36.79
C GLU A 379 -9.29 -4.74 37.87
N SER A 380 -9.46 -6.07 38.02
CA SER A 380 -8.85 -6.81 39.13
C SER A 380 -7.37 -6.43 39.28
N PRO A 381 -6.88 -6.16 40.51
CA PRO A 381 -5.49 -5.75 40.76
C PRO A 381 -4.46 -6.64 40.04
N GLU A 382 -4.82 -7.89 39.80
CA GLU A 382 -4.02 -8.92 39.12
C GLU A 382 -3.89 -8.70 37.60
N THR A 383 -4.94 -8.24 36.91
CA THR A 383 -4.92 -8.03 35.45
C THR A 383 -4.16 -6.74 35.12
N PHE A 384 -4.40 -5.68 35.90
CA PHE A 384 -3.71 -4.41 35.74
C PHE A 384 -2.23 -4.48 36.16
N ALA A 385 -1.91 -5.18 37.26
CA ALA A 385 -0.52 -5.43 37.65
C ALA A 385 0.24 -6.31 36.63
N LYS A 386 -0.46 -7.24 35.94
CA LYS A 386 0.10 -8.03 34.84
C LYS A 386 0.39 -7.16 33.61
N TYR A 387 -0.49 -6.22 33.28
CA TYR A 387 -0.27 -5.26 32.19
C TYR A 387 0.94 -4.33 32.45
N LEU A 388 1.05 -3.79 33.67
CA LEU A 388 2.16 -2.91 34.07
C LEU A 388 3.50 -3.66 34.17
N ARG A 389 3.51 -4.92 34.64
CA ARG A 389 4.73 -5.75 34.70
C ARG A 389 5.25 -6.16 33.32
N MET A 390 4.39 -6.39 32.34
CA MET A 390 4.83 -6.78 30.98
C MET A 390 5.53 -5.64 30.21
N ARG A 391 5.31 -4.37 30.57
CA ARG A 391 5.95 -3.20 29.93
C ARG A 391 6.96 -2.46 30.79
N GLY A 392 7.24 -2.92 32.01
CA GLY A 392 8.25 -2.32 32.89
C GLY A 392 7.93 -0.87 33.33
N MET A 393 6.67 -0.45 33.26
CA MET A 393 6.27 0.93 33.57
C MET A 393 5.68 1.02 34.98
N GLY A 394 6.46 1.54 35.93
CA GLY A 394 6.00 1.87 37.29
C GLY A 394 5.22 3.19 37.39
N ARG A 395 4.62 3.68 36.30
CA ARG A 395 3.95 4.99 36.22
C ARG A 395 2.44 4.84 36.25
N ARG A 396 1.76 5.74 36.97
CA ARG A 396 0.29 5.80 37.07
C ARG A 396 -0.29 6.30 35.75
N LEU A 397 -1.36 5.65 35.27
CA LEU A 397 -2.12 6.07 34.10
C LEU A 397 -3.35 6.88 34.52
N TYR A 398 -3.70 7.88 33.71
CA TYR A 398 -4.85 8.76 33.89
C TYR A 398 -5.78 8.63 32.69
N HIS A 399 -7.09 8.65 32.95
CA HIS A 399 -8.10 8.65 31.90
C HIS A 399 -8.40 10.08 31.47
N ILE A 400 -8.24 10.35 30.19
CA ILE A 400 -8.42 11.67 29.59
C ILE A 400 -9.59 11.58 28.63
N LYS A 401 -10.64 12.37 28.88
CA LYS A 401 -11.77 12.55 27.97
C LYS A 401 -11.65 13.91 27.29
N LEU A 402 -11.38 13.89 26.00
CA LEU A 402 -11.31 15.07 25.15
C LEU A 402 -12.68 15.32 24.52
N LYS A 403 -13.09 16.59 24.46
CA LYS A 403 -14.35 17.01 23.84
C LYS A 403 -14.11 18.23 22.97
N VAL A 404 -14.54 18.16 21.72
CA VAL A 404 -14.66 19.31 20.83
C VAL A 404 -16.14 19.64 20.70
N ILE A 405 -16.52 20.85 21.07
CA ILE A 405 -17.88 21.37 20.98
C ILE A 405 -17.90 22.40 19.86
N GLY A 406 -18.87 22.34 18.96
CA GLY A 406 -18.95 23.30 17.85
C GLY A 406 -20.32 23.37 17.19
N PRO A 407 -20.50 24.28 16.23
CA PRO A 407 -21.77 24.53 15.57
C PRO A 407 -22.17 23.44 14.56
N THR A 408 -21.24 22.56 14.17
CA THR A 408 -21.50 21.48 13.20
C THR A 408 -22.11 20.24 13.85
N ASN A 409 -23.11 19.64 13.20
CA ASN A 409 -23.71 18.40 13.66
C ASN A 409 -23.10 17.14 13.02
N ASP A 410 -22.49 17.25 11.83
CA ASP A 410 -22.10 16.12 10.98
C ASP A 410 -20.66 16.26 10.39
N GLY A 411 -19.74 16.88 11.13
CA GLY A 411 -18.32 17.03 10.73
C GLY A 411 -17.36 16.00 11.33
N ILE A 412 -16.06 16.12 11.06
CA ILE A 412 -14.99 15.28 11.61
C ILE A 412 -13.95 16.15 12.32
N ALA A 413 -13.73 15.87 13.60
CA ALA A 413 -12.58 16.35 14.36
C ALA A 413 -11.44 15.32 14.28
N ARG A 414 -10.32 15.70 13.66
CA ARG A 414 -9.09 14.92 13.66
C ARG A 414 -8.21 15.35 14.82
N PHE A 415 -7.98 14.43 15.76
CA PHE A 415 -7.09 14.61 16.89
C PHE A 415 -5.67 14.19 16.51
N TYR A 416 -4.70 15.06 16.79
CA TYR A 416 -3.26 14.83 16.67
C TYR A 416 -2.67 14.70 18.08
N LEU A 417 -2.30 13.48 18.43
CA LEU A 417 -1.80 13.09 19.73
C LEU A 417 -0.28 13.06 19.76
N HIS A 418 0.28 12.86 20.94
CA HIS A 418 1.71 12.60 21.10
C HIS A 418 2.13 11.33 20.31
N PRO A 419 3.33 11.26 19.69
CA PRO A 419 3.77 10.11 18.89
C PRO A 419 3.87 8.76 19.63
N THR A 420 3.72 8.75 20.96
CA THR A 420 3.65 7.52 21.77
C THR A 420 2.29 6.83 21.66
N PHE A 421 1.26 7.52 21.16
CA PHE A 421 -0.04 6.93 20.84
C PHE A 421 0.01 6.25 19.47
N VAL A 422 -0.57 5.06 19.35
CA VAL A 422 -0.68 4.34 18.08
C VAL A 422 -2.15 3.93 17.88
N PRO A 423 -2.87 4.51 16.90
CA PRO A 423 -2.44 5.61 16.04
C PRO A 423 -2.30 6.93 16.83
N ASP A 424 -1.37 7.79 16.40
CA ASP A 424 -1.15 9.15 16.91
C ASP A 424 -2.16 10.16 16.30
N ARG A 425 -2.98 9.70 15.35
CA ARG A 425 -4.08 10.46 14.75
C ARG A 425 -5.39 9.71 14.90
N ARG A 426 -6.44 10.41 15.29
CA ARG A 426 -7.78 9.83 15.45
C ARG A 426 -8.86 10.73 14.93
N ASP A 427 -9.65 10.21 14.00
CA ASP A 427 -10.79 10.92 13.43
C ASP A 427 -12.04 10.57 14.22
N VAL A 428 -12.74 11.61 14.71
CA VAL A 428 -13.97 11.45 15.49
C VAL A 428 -15.05 12.33 14.88
N SER A 429 -16.14 11.70 14.45
CA SER A 429 -17.30 12.41 13.93
C SER A 429 -18.02 13.18 15.05
N PHE A 430 -18.47 14.39 14.72
CA PHE A 430 -19.40 15.12 15.56
C PHE A 430 -20.73 14.38 15.64
N ARG A 431 -21.34 14.40 16.83
CA ARG A 431 -22.72 13.98 17.05
C ARG A 431 -23.38 15.02 17.93
N ARG A 432 -24.43 15.68 17.41
CA ARG A 432 -25.15 16.76 18.11
C ARG A 432 -24.22 17.88 18.60
N GLY A 433 -23.29 18.33 17.76
CA GLY A 433 -22.36 19.41 18.10
C GLY A 433 -21.13 18.98 18.90
N ILE A 434 -20.95 17.69 19.21
CA ILE A 434 -19.85 17.23 20.07
C ILE A 434 -19.09 16.05 19.44
N ALA A 435 -17.76 16.16 19.36
CA ALA A 435 -16.85 15.04 19.09
C ALA A 435 -16.08 14.70 20.38
N THR A 436 -16.08 13.44 20.80
CA THR A 436 -15.47 12.98 22.07
C THR A 436 -14.44 11.88 21.83
N LEU A 437 -13.26 12.01 22.44
CA LEU A 437 -12.19 11.02 22.37
C LEU A 437 -11.68 10.66 23.78
N ASP A 438 -11.74 9.39 24.15
CA ASP A 438 -11.23 8.87 25.41
C ASP A 438 -9.84 8.23 25.23
N LEU A 439 -8.90 8.54 26.14
CA LEU A 439 -7.50 8.12 26.08
C LEU A 439 -6.95 7.78 27.47
N LEU A 440 -5.86 7.00 27.51
CA LEU A 440 -5.05 6.77 28.71
C LEU A 440 -3.65 7.33 28.51
N ALA A 441 -3.16 8.16 29.43
CA ALA A 441 -1.81 8.69 29.39
C ALA A 441 -1.16 8.70 30.77
N TYR A 442 0.17 8.63 30.82
CA TYR A 442 0.92 8.73 32.08
C TYR A 442 1.30 10.18 32.44
N GLY A 443 1.24 11.10 31.48
CA GLY A 443 1.63 12.51 31.67
C GLY A 443 0.91 13.43 30.68
N ALA A 444 0.99 14.73 30.95
CA ALA A 444 0.43 15.78 30.10
C ALA A 444 1.23 15.95 28.81
N PHE A 445 0.54 16.34 27.75
CA PHE A 445 1.09 16.62 26.42
C PHE A 445 0.14 17.58 25.70
N THR A 446 0.60 18.19 24.61
CA THR A 446 -0.22 19.08 23.78
C THR A 446 -1.01 18.27 22.77
N ILE A 447 -2.29 18.60 22.62
CA ILE A 447 -3.18 17.99 21.64
C ILE A 447 -3.49 19.03 20.57
N GLY A 448 -3.28 18.65 19.32
CA GLY A 448 -3.82 19.36 18.17
C GLY A 448 -5.16 18.78 17.75
N VAL A 449 -6.10 19.63 17.35
CA VAL A 449 -7.32 19.21 16.67
C VAL A 449 -7.51 20.04 15.41
N GLU A 450 -7.86 19.36 14.33
CA GLU A 450 -8.27 19.98 13.08
C GLU A 450 -9.70 19.57 12.74
N ILE A 451 -10.58 20.55 12.52
CA ILE A 451 -11.93 20.32 12.01
C ILE A 451 -11.85 20.31 10.49
N LEU A 452 -12.05 19.14 9.89
CA LEU A 452 -11.71 18.91 8.49
C LEU A 452 -12.57 19.74 7.53
N GLU A 453 -13.80 20.08 7.92
CA GLU A 453 -14.73 20.83 7.09
C GLU A 453 -14.41 22.33 7.02
N THR A 454 -13.88 22.89 8.11
CA THR A 454 -13.63 24.33 8.24
C THR A 454 -12.14 24.68 8.24
N ASN A 455 -11.26 23.68 8.29
CA ASN A 455 -9.82 23.84 8.56
C ASN A 455 -9.52 24.62 9.85
N THR A 456 -10.48 24.64 10.79
CA THR A 456 -10.30 25.24 12.11
C THR A 456 -9.31 24.39 12.91
N ARG A 457 -8.29 25.05 13.47
CA ARG A 457 -7.28 24.41 14.31
C ARG A 457 -7.49 24.81 15.76
N LEU A 458 -7.37 23.84 16.64
CA LEU A 458 -7.44 24.01 18.08
C LEU A 458 -6.21 23.35 18.70
N GLU A 459 -5.63 24.00 19.70
CA GLU A 459 -4.52 23.50 20.49
C GLU A 459 -4.93 23.47 21.96
N LEU A 460 -4.66 22.36 22.65
CA LEU A 460 -4.86 22.27 24.09
C LEU A 460 -3.61 21.68 24.74
N ASP A 461 -2.92 22.48 25.55
CA ASP A 461 -1.78 22.04 26.35
C ASP A 461 -2.31 21.52 27.69
N LEU A 462 -2.30 20.20 27.86
CA LEU A 462 -2.82 19.56 29.07
C LEU A 462 -2.02 19.92 30.35
N SER A 463 -0.80 20.47 30.21
CA SER A 463 0.05 20.87 31.33
C SER A 463 -0.36 22.22 31.90
N SER A 464 -0.69 23.19 31.04
CA SER A 464 -1.05 24.57 31.44
C SER A 464 -2.55 24.81 31.52
N ASP A 465 -3.34 24.20 30.63
CA ASP A 465 -4.71 24.65 30.37
C ASP A 465 -5.75 23.97 31.27
N LEU A 466 -5.38 22.85 31.91
CA LEU A 466 -6.26 22.09 32.80
C LEU A 466 -6.01 22.43 34.26
N VAL A 467 -6.61 23.50 34.79
CA VAL A 467 -6.40 23.96 36.18
C VAL A 467 -6.57 22.83 37.22
N ASP A 468 -7.58 21.97 37.05
CA ASP A 468 -7.96 20.93 38.02
C ASP A 468 -7.26 19.57 37.83
N ALA A 469 -6.40 19.41 36.82
CA ALA A 469 -5.72 18.14 36.59
C ALA A 469 -4.66 17.84 37.69
N PRO A 470 -4.47 16.57 38.09
CA PRO A 470 -3.53 16.21 39.15
C PRO A 470 -2.12 16.73 38.87
N ARG A 471 -1.47 17.34 39.87
CA ARG A 471 -0.10 17.89 39.72
C ARG A 471 0.91 16.87 39.18
N ALA A 472 0.82 15.62 39.65
CA ALA A 472 1.67 14.53 39.17
C ALA A 472 1.46 14.21 37.68
N PHE A 473 0.28 14.45 37.11
CA PHE A 473 0.01 14.26 35.68
C PHE A 473 0.65 15.38 34.85
N LYS A 474 0.63 16.63 35.35
CA LYS A 474 1.23 17.80 34.68
C LYS A 474 2.76 17.80 34.69
N GLU A 475 3.39 17.16 35.67
CA GLU A 475 4.85 17.19 35.90
C GLU A 475 5.57 15.86 35.50
N SER A 476 4.89 14.92 34.79
CA SER A 476 5.37 13.53 34.53
C SER A 476 6.21 13.29 33.28
#